data_AF-A0A015YD89-F1
#
_entry.id   AF-A0A015YD89-F1
#
_cell.length_a   1.000
_cell.length_b   1.000
_cell.length_c   1.000
_cell.angle_alpha   90.00
_cell.angle_beta   90.00
_cell.angle_gamma   90.00
#
_symmetry.space_group_name_H-M   'P 1'
#
loop_
_entity.id
_entity.type
_entity.pdbx_description
1 polymer ?
#
loop_
_entity_poly.entity_id
_entity_poly.type
_entity_poly.pdbx_seq_one_letter_code
_entity_poly.pdbx_strand_id
1 'polypeptide(L)'
;MTSDQETRVLAMLSAFEAGKKISELDTASGSVSDMRIEVLDTDGESKVMNLSEAVTTAANAVCGRYWNESNSTYRAAGYHGSLDMLRKLPELLGLGCYLVQDDRTRRKLDPTNHYRFEDGTPAKLDGTMGQYMWCWNIGFYFAEWKVGNLKYYAVSLSPIKGKQCVYIPAGGLSALGGGVMDRTNNILCSVVSDAAQYRGGNNDASRDGTYRTQLGMVATNMQYRNFSTYARKRGEGWDANWYVAQAVVEILFMIIFGTRNMQEAVIAEKDSNGLYQGGLGSGTTNMPNWDQWGYYPVVPTSAGIELGDGCGETTFNVLKEDGSLHYAAKVPVFFGLKHPFGHIWKIVRGLIDNVGDEKSEVYVAPSLYAGYDDNSISGLIKVCEVPRTSGYIKQKSYYLLCAMPTEIGATASTYFCDYFWENSASSKGLRVRLSGAGASGGTDAGAFAAYTNDAASVSSAVVSAPLCFFDADPVMSA
;
A
#
# COMPACT_ATOMS: atom_id res chain seq x y z
N MET A 1 -24.25 -68.06 -12.63
CA MET A 1 -23.39 -67.36 -11.66
C MET A 1 -22.99 -68.34 -10.58
N THR A 2 -21.79 -68.22 -10.02
CA THR A 2 -21.45 -68.93 -8.78
C THR A 2 -22.18 -68.28 -7.59
N SER A 3 -22.42 -69.00 -6.49
CA SER A 3 -23.07 -68.42 -5.30
C SER A 3 -22.37 -67.17 -4.75
N ASP A 4 -21.04 -67.09 -4.92
CA ASP A 4 -20.26 -65.89 -4.56
C ASP A 4 -20.56 -64.68 -5.46
N GLN A 5 -20.78 -64.92 -6.75
CA GLN A 5 -21.17 -63.85 -7.69
C GLN A 5 -22.57 -63.35 -7.40
N GLU A 6 -23.49 -64.26 -7.06
CA GLU A 6 -24.88 -63.93 -6.72
C GLU A 6 -24.96 -63.11 -5.42
N THR A 7 -24.15 -63.48 -4.41
CA THR A 7 -24.01 -62.71 -3.16
C THR A 7 -23.49 -61.30 -3.42
N ARG A 8 -22.51 -61.13 -4.31
CA ARG A 8 -21.97 -59.81 -4.69
C ARG A 8 -23.00 -58.96 -5.43
N VAL A 9 -23.79 -59.55 -6.33
CA VAL A 9 -24.83 -58.84 -7.07
C VAL A 9 -25.94 -58.37 -6.14
N LEU A 10 -26.37 -59.20 -5.19
CA LEU A 10 -27.35 -58.82 -4.17
C LEU A 10 -26.85 -57.68 -3.27
N ALA A 11 -25.57 -57.69 -2.91
CA ALA A 11 -24.95 -56.61 -2.16
C ALA A 11 -24.91 -55.29 -2.96
N MET A 12 -24.58 -55.36 -4.26
CA MET A 12 -24.60 -54.20 -5.15
C MET A 12 -26.01 -53.63 -5.34
N LEU A 13 -27.01 -54.50 -5.54
CA LEU A 13 -28.42 -54.09 -5.69
C LEU A 13 -28.92 -53.42 -4.41
N SER A 14 -28.62 -53.99 -3.25
CA SER A 14 -28.98 -53.41 -1.94
C SER A 14 -28.33 -52.05 -1.73
N ALA A 15 -27.07 -51.87 -2.13
CA ALA A 15 -26.38 -50.58 -2.04
C ALA A 15 -26.96 -49.53 -3.00
N PHE A 16 -27.37 -49.94 -4.21
CA PHE A 16 -28.01 -49.07 -5.19
C PHE A 16 -29.39 -48.61 -4.71
N GLU A 17 -30.20 -49.52 -4.18
CA GLU A 17 -31.54 -49.22 -3.65
C GLU A 17 -31.50 -48.38 -2.36
N ALA A 18 -30.44 -48.54 -1.55
CA ALA A 18 -30.25 -47.76 -0.33
C ALA A 18 -29.63 -46.36 -0.58
N GLY A 19 -29.17 -46.08 -1.80
CA GLY A 19 -28.57 -44.79 -2.15
C GLY A 19 -29.61 -43.66 -2.14
N LYS A 20 -29.37 -42.63 -1.32
CA LYS A 20 -30.21 -41.42 -1.27
C LYS A 20 -29.61 -40.30 -2.10
N LYS A 21 -30.45 -39.48 -2.73
CA LYS A 21 -30.00 -38.20 -3.31
C LYS A 21 -29.70 -37.20 -2.20
N ILE A 22 -28.84 -36.22 -2.46
CA ILE A 22 -28.53 -35.14 -1.51
C ILE A 22 -29.80 -34.44 -0.98
N SER A 23 -30.81 -34.23 -1.83
CA SER A 23 -32.08 -33.61 -1.46
C SER A 23 -32.96 -34.46 -0.54
N GLU A 24 -32.63 -35.72 -0.35
CA GLU A 24 -33.37 -36.71 0.46
C GLU A 24 -32.62 -37.07 1.75
N LEU A 25 -31.47 -36.43 1.99
CA LEU A 25 -30.69 -36.59 3.21
C LEU A 25 -31.27 -35.74 4.34
N ASP A 26 -31.34 -36.32 5.54
CA ASP A 26 -31.68 -35.58 6.75
C ASP A 26 -30.57 -34.59 7.11
N THR A 27 -30.93 -33.50 7.80
CA THR A 27 -29.94 -32.52 8.26
C THR A 27 -29.04 -33.16 9.33
N ALA A 28 -27.73 -32.94 9.22
CA ALA A 28 -26.77 -33.46 10.17
C ALA A 28 -26.95 -32.84 11.58
N SER A 29 -26.89 -33.66 12.63
CA SER A 29 -27.08 -33.25 14.03
C SER A 29 -25.83 -33.41 14.90
N GLY A 30 -24.74 -33.96 14.36
CA GLY A 30 -23.46 -34.16 15.06
C GLY A 30 -22.59 -32.90 15.13
N SER A 31 -21.45 -32.99 15.83
CA SER A 31 -20.43 -31.93 15.82
C SER A 31 -19.76 -31.83 14.45
N VAL A 32 -19.44 -30.62 14.02
CA VAL A 32 -18.68 -30.36 12.77
C VAL A 32 -17.32 -31.06 12.77
N SER A 33 -16.72 -31.29 13.95
CA SER A 33 -15.46 -32.04 14.11
C SER A 33 -15.54 -33.50 13.69
N ASP A 34 -16.74 -34.08 13.71
CA ASP A 34 -16.95 -35.49 13.41
C ASP A 34 -17.48 -35.69 11.99
N MET A 35 -17.86 -34.59 11.33
CA MET A 35 -18.36 -34.60 9.96
C MET A 35 -17.23 -34.76 8.96
N ARG A 36 -17.53 -35.49 7.89
CA ARG A 36 -16.64 -35.75 6.78
C ARG A 36 -17.32 -35.34 5.48
N ILE A 37 -16.54 -34.79 4.57
CA ILE A 37 -16.99 -34.47 3.20
C ILE A 37 -16.22 -35.31 2.21
N GLU A 38 -16.92 -35.76 1.18
CA GLU A 38 -16.28 -36.31 -0.02
C GLU A 38 -15.74 -35.15 -0.85
N VAL A 39 -14.50 -35.29 -1.29
CA VAL A 39 -13.80 -34.31 -2.13
C VAL A 39 -13.16 -35.03 -3.31
N LEU A 40 -13.17 -34.40 -4.48
CA LEU A 40 -12.43 -34.88 -5.64
C LEU A 40 -11.00 -34.34 -5.55
N ASP A 41 -10.00 -35.22 -5.46
CA ASP A 41 -8.59 -34.81 -5.43
C ASP A 41 -8.05 -34.62 -6.86
N THR A 42 -6.86 -34.03 -6.96
CA THR A 42 -6.16 -33.67 -8.20
C THR A 42 -5.84 -34.86 -9.12
N ASP A 43 -5.87 -36.08 -8.59
CA ASP A 43 -5.77 -37.34 -9.34
C ASP A 43 -7.12 -37.80 -9.93
N GLY A 44 -8.21 -37.08 -9.65
CA GLY A 44 -9.57 -37.41 -10.10
C GLY A 44 -10.26 -38.46 -9.23
N GLU A 45 -9.65 -38.89 -8.13
CA GLU A 45 -10.23 -39.85 -7.19
C GLU A 45 -11.01 -39.16 -6.08
N SER A 46 -12.12 -39.78 -5.66
CA SER A 46 -12.87 -39.35 -4.49
C SER A 46 -12.11 -39.69 -3.21
N LYS A 47 -11.85 -38.67 -2.38
CA LYS A 47 -11.22 -38.80 -1.06
C LYS A 47 -12.10 -38.16 0.01
N VAL A 48 -11.72 -38.36 1.27
CA VAL A 48 -12.45 -37.83 2.42
C VAL A 48 -11.65 -36.76 3.12
N MET A 49 -12.30 -35.65 3.49
CA MET A 49 -11.74 -34.59 4.32
C MET A 49 -12.62 -34.36 5.53
N ASN A 50 -12.02 -34.00 6.68
CA ASN A 50 -12.79 -33.59 7.84
C ASN A 50 -13.39 -32.19 7.60
N LEU A 51 -14.68 -32.01 7.87
CA LEU A 51 -15.36 -30.75 7.60
C LEU A 51 -14.80 -29.60 8.45
N SER A 52 -14.45 -29.84 9.71
CA SER A 52 -13.84 -28.82 10.56
C SER A 52 -12.45 -28.40 10.06
N GLU A 53 -11.66 -29.33 9.52
CA GLU A 53 -10.35 -29.02 8.91
C GLU A 53 -10.51 -28.26 7.60
N ALA A 54 -11.49 -28.64 6.77
CA ALA A 54 -11.81 -27.93 5.53
C ALA A 54 -12.23 -26.48 5.80
N VAL A 55 -13.14 -26.27 6.77
CA VAL A 55 -13.58 -24.94 7.21
C VAL A 55 -12.43 -24.16 7.82
N THR A 56 -11.59 -24.79 8.65
CA THR A 56 -10.44 -24.12 9.28
C THR A 56 -9.38 -23.73 8.25
N THR A 57 -9.16 -24.55 7.22
CA THR A 57 -8.22 -24.26 6.13
C THR A 57 -8.75 -23.13 5.24
N ALA A 58 -10.05 -23.13 4.96
CA ALA A 58 -10.72 -22.03 4.25
C ALA A 58 -10.71 -20.73 5.07
N ALA A 59 -10.92 -20.81 6.38
CA ALA A 59 -10.95 -19.66 7.30
C ALA A 59 -9.56 -19.06 7.59
N ASN A 60 -8.49 -19.85 7.43
CA ASN A 60 -7.10 -19.40 7.59
C ASN A 60 -6.37 -19.27 6.25
N ALA A 61 -7.10 -18.91 5.19
CA ALA A 61 -6.49 -18.71 3.89
C ALA A 61 -5.36 -17.67 3.97
N VAL A 62 -4.21 -18.04 3.40
CA VAL A 62 -3.05 -17.16 3.22
C VAL A 62 -2.84 -16.98 1.72
N CYS A 63 -2.45 -15.79 1.28
CA CYS A 63 -2.04 -15.56 -0.09
C CYS A 63 -0.81 -14.65 -0.15
N GLY A 64 0.03 -14.85 -1.16
CA GLY A 64 1.27 -14.08 -1.26
C GLY A 64 2.05 -14.35 -2.53
N ARG A 65 3.28 -13.85 -2.54
CA ARG A 65 4.24 -14.00 -3.63
C ARG A 65 5.60 -14.37 -3.07
N TYR A 66 6.43 -14.99 -3.91
CA TYR A 66 7.81 -15.29 -3.53
C TYR A 66 8.78 -14.94 -4.65
N TRP A 67 10.01 -14.58 -4.26
CA TRP A 67 11.11 -14.25 -5.16
C TRP A 67 12.29 -15.15 -4.87
N ASN A 68 13.01 -15.54 -5.91
CA ASN A 68 14.30 -16.20 -5.76
C ASN A 68 15.39 -15.13 -5.65
N GLU A 69 16.00 -14.98 -4.47
CA GLU A 69 17.02 -13.96 -4.21
C GLU A 69 18.35 -14.23 -4.92
N SER A 70 18.55 -15.43 -5.48
CA SER A 70 19.67 -15.70 -6.38
C SER A 70 19.47 -15.12 -7.78
N ASN A 71 18.23 -14.79 -8.13
CA ASN A 71 17.90 -14.17 -9.40
C ASN A 71 17.84 -12.66 -9.16
N SER A 72 18.70 -11.89 -9.84
CA SER A 72 18.66 -10.43 -9.84
C SER A 72 17.43 -9.92 -10.60
N THR A 73 16.23 -10.17 -10.06
CA THR A 73 14.94 -9.87 -10.69
C THR A 73 14.01 -9.16 -9.71
N TYR A 74 13.21 -8.25 -10.25
CA TYR A 74 12.12 -7.59 -9.52
C TYR A 74 10.80 -8.35 -9.63
N ARG A 75 10.65 -9.28 -10.59
CA ARG A 75 9.42 -10.07 -10.78
C ARG A 75 9.39 -11.29 -9.86
N ALA A 76 8.22 -11.57 -9.28
CA ALA A 76 8.00 -12.75 -8.47
C ALA A 76 8.24 -14.03 -9.28
N ALA A 77 8.75 -15.06 -8.62
CA ALA A 77 8.89 -16.39 -9.20
C ALA A 77 7.57 -17.18 -9.22
N GLY A 78 6.59 -16.79 -8.40
CA GLY A 78 5.27 -17.41 -8.34
C GLY A 78 4.40 -16.84 -7.22
N TYR A 79 3.24 -17.46 -7.00
CA TYR A 79 2.36 -17.16 -5.87
C TYR A 79 2.46 -18.22 -4.77
N HIS A 80 2.06 -17.85 -3.55
CA HIS A 80 1.98 -18.75 -2.41
C HIS A 80 0.57 -18.74 -1.81
N GLY A 81 0.09 -19.90 -1.39
CA GLY A 81 -1.22 -20.04 -0.77
C GLY A 81 -2.39 -20.00 -1.76
N SER A 82 -3.53 -19.47 -1.32
CA SER A 82 -4.78 -19.45 -2.08
C SER A 82 -4.72 -18.46 -3.25
N LEU A 83 -4.82 -18.99 -4.48
CA LEU A 83 -4.90 -18.19 -5.69
C LEU A 83 -6.20 -17.37 -5.76
N ASP A 84 -7.32 -17.94 -5.32
CA ASP A 84 -8.60 -17.22 -5.27
C ASP A 84 -8.55 -16.03 -4.32
N MET A 85 -7.95 -16.22 -3.15
CA MET A 85 -7.73 -15.13 -2.20
C MET A 85 -6.82 -14.06 -2.80
N LEU A 86 -5.73 -14.44 -3.48
CA LEU A 86 -4.85 -13.47 -4.12
C LEU A 86 -5.56 -12.64 -5.21
N ARG A 87 -6.41 -13.28 -6.02
CA ARG A 87 -7.23 -12.61 -7.04
C ARG A 87 -8.21 -11.60 -6.43
N LYS A 88 -8.83 -11.98 -5.31
CA LYS A 88 -9.84 -11.17 -4.61
C LYS A 88 -9.27 -10.29 -3.51
N LEU A 89 -7.96 -10.28 -3.29
CA LEU A 89 -7.33 -9.56 -2.17
C LEU A 89 -7.73 -8.08 -2.10
N PRO A 90 -7.79 -7.31 -3.22
CA PRO A 90 -8.27 -5.94 -3.17
C PRO A 90 -9.71 -5.82 -2.62
N GLU A 91 -10.62 -6.68 -3.07
CA GLU A 91 -12.02 -6.72 -2.63
C GLU A 91 -12.13 -7.16 -1.16
N LEU A 92 -11.39 -8.21 -0.77
CA LEU A 92 -11.37 -8.74 0.59
C LEU A 92 -10.87 -7.74 1.62
N LEU A 93 -9.95 -6.86 1.25
CA LEU A 93 -9.46 -5.80 2.12
C LEU A 93 -10.31 -4.52 2.03
N GLY A 94 -11.30 -4.48 1.11
CA GLY A 94 -12.06 -3.27 0.81
C GLY A 94 -11.17 -2.14 0.31
N LEU A 95 -10.16 -2.44 -0.52
CA LEU A 95 -9.28 -1.42 -1.09
C LEU A 95 -10.06 -0.42 -1.94
N GLY A 96 -9.64 0.83 -1.88
CA GLY A 96 -10.14 1.91 -2.73
C GLY A 96 -10.48 3.16 -1.97
N CYS A 97 -11.22 4.07 -2.60
CA CYS A 97 -11.46 5.39 -2.06
C CYS A 97 -12.74 5.50 -1.24
N TYR A 98 -12.67 6.30 -0.18
CA TYR A 98 -13.73 6.57 0.78
C TYR A 98 -13.75 8.05 1.09
N LEU A 99 -14.90 8.54 1.53
CA LEU A 99 -14.95 9.75 2.34
C LEU A 99 -14.96 9.37 3.82
N VAL A 100 -14.02 9.94 4.57
CA VAL A 100 -13.75 9.58 5.96
C VAL A 100 -13.94 10.80 6.85
N GLN A 101 -14.86 10.71 7.81
CA GLN A 101 -15.09 11.76 8.80
C GLN A 101 -14.00 11.74 9.87
N ASP A 102 -13.86 12.81 10.65
CA ASP A 102 -12.83 12.90 11.71
C ASP A 102 -13.00 11.82 12.79
N ASP A 103 -14.22 11.32 13.01
CA ASP A 103 -14.50 10.15 13.88
C ASP A 103 -14.10 8.79 13.26
N ARG A 104 -13.50 8.83 12.06
CA ARG A 104 -13.08 7.69 11.23
C ARG A 104 -14.22 6.84 10.69
N THR A 105 -15.47 7.32 10.74
CA THR A 105 -16.56 6.72 9.97
C THR A 105 -16.28 6.89 8.48
N ARG A 106 -16.48 5.81 7.71
CA ARG A 106 -16.09 5.71 6.31
C ARG A 106 -17.32 5.46 5.46
N ARG A 107 -17.37 6.10 4.30
CA ARG A 107 -18.36 5.80 3.29
C ARG A 107 -17.68 5.57 1.95
N LYS A 108 -17.90 4.38 1.38
CA LYS A 108 -17.26 3.92 0.15
C LYS A 108 -17.71 4.76 -1.04
N LEU A 109 -16.75 5.21 -1.84
CA LEU A 109 -17.02 5.87 -3.11
C LEU A 109 -17.29 4.84 -4.20
N ASP A 110 -18.08 5.22 -5.21
CA ASP A 110 -18.32 4.38 -6.38
C ASP A 110 -16.97 4.08 -7.06
N PRO A 111 -16.65 2.80 -7.31
CA PRO A 111 -15.35 2.37 -7.82
C PRO A 111 -15.05 2.87 -9.24
N THR A 112 -16.05 3.41 -9.95
CA THR A 112 -15.92 3.96 -11.30
C THR A 112 -16.11 5.48 -11.36
N ASN A 113 -16.67 6.09 -10.31
CA ASN A 113 -16.92 7.52 -10.25
C ASN A 113 -16.91 8.06 -8.81
N HIS A 114 -15.77 8.60 -8.39
CA HIS A 114 -15.59 9.12 -7.05
C HIS A 114 -16.40 10.39 -6.70
N TYR A 115 -17.17 10.97 -7.62
CA TYR A 115 -18.19 11.98 -7.31
C TYR A 115 -19.53 11.37 -6.90
N ARG A 116 -19.56 10.05 -6.67
CA ARG A 116 -20.68 9.29 -6.11
C ARG A 116 -20.20 8.35 -5.02
N PHE A 117 -21.09 8.05 -4.09
CA PHE A 117 -20.94 6.91 -3.20
C PHE A 117 -21.34 5.62 -3.92
N GLU A 118 -20.92 4.47 -3.39
CA GLU A 118 -21.23 3.16 -3.96
C GLU A 118 -22.74 2.88 -4.07
N ASP A 119 -23.56 3.50 -3.21
CA ASP A 119 -25.03 3.46 -3.28
C ASP A 119 -25.64 4.37 -4.38
N GLY A 120 -24.81 5.04 -5.17
CA GLY A 120 -25.19 5.91 -6.27
C GLY A 120 -25.51 7.36 -5.87
N THR A 121 -25.52 7.70 -4.58
CA THR A 121 -25.78 9.08 -4.13
C THR A 121 -24.57 10.01 -4.40
N PRO A 122 -24.77 11.33 -4.59
CA PRO A 122 -23.67 12.24 -4.87
C PRO A 122 -22.65 12.35 -3.72
N ALA A 123 -21.36 12.39 -4.06
CA ALA A 123 -20.26 12.60 -3.13
C ALA A 123 -19.50 13.89 -3.48
N LYS A 124 -19.00 14.59 -2.46
CA LYS A 124 -18.20 15.81 -2.60
C LYS A 124 -16.82 15.61 -1.99
N LEU A 125 -15.79 15.85 -2.81
CA LEU A 125 -14.40 15.67 -2.42
C LEU A 125 -13.77 16.95 -1.81
N ASP A 126 -14.57 18.00 -1.61
CA ASP A 126 -14.16 19.33 -1.15
C ASP A 126 -13.98 19.44 0.39
N GLY A 127 -14.12 18.32 1.10
CA GLY A 127 -14.05 18.25 2.56
C GLY A 127 -15.39 18.36 3.28
N THR A 128 -16.47 18.75 2.60
CA THR A 128 -17.81 18.89 3.23
C THR A 128 -18.45 17.56 3.62
N MET A 129 -17.99 16.46 3.03
CA MET A 129 -18.47 15.11 3.29
C MET A 129 -17.41 14.18 3.90
N GLY A 130 -16.28 14.74 4.36
CA GLY A 130 -15.14 14.00 4.89
C GLY A 130 -13.88 14.12 4.05
N GLN A 131 -12.80 13.46 4.49
CA GLN A 131 -11.51 13.41 3.82
C GLN A 131 -11.51 12.36 2.71
N TYR A 132 -10.90 12.68 1.58
CA TYR A 132 -10.79 11.80 0.42
C TYR A 132 -9.63 10.80 0.54
N MET A 133 -9.91 9.64 1.13
CA MET A 133 -8.90 8.70 1.57
C MET A 133 -8.90 7.42 0.74
N TRP A 134 -7.71 6.91 0.40
CA TRP A 134 -7.52 5.53 -0.02
C TRP A 134 -7.39 4.66 1.23
N CYS A 135 -8.25 3.65 1.36
CA CYS A 135 -8.34 2.85 2.57
C CYS A 135 -8.18 1.35 2.27
N TRP A 136 -7.70 0.63 3.28
CA TRP A 136 -7.94 -0.80 3.44
C TRP A 136 -8.91 -0.94 4.62
N ASN A 137 -10.14 -1.27 4.30
CA ASN A 137 -11.25 -1.25 5.25
C ASN A 137 -11.23 -2.44 6.22
N ILE A 138 -10.50 -3.50 5.88
CA ILE A 138 -10.33 -4.70 6.71
C ILE A 138 -8.87 -4.84 7.10
N GLY A 139 -8.62 -5.04 8.41
CA GLY A 139 -7.28 -5.33 8.92
C GLY A 139 -6.82 -6.73 8.55
N PHE A 140 -5.50 -6.91 8.41
CA PHE A 140 -4.91 -8.15 7.91
C PHE A 140 -3.55 -8.41 8.55
N TYR A 141 -3.11 -9.66 8.51
CA TYR A 141 -1.79 -10.08 8.97
C TYR A 141 -0.83 -10.10 7.80
N PHE A 142 0.37 -9.57 8.00
CA PHE A 142 1.48 -9.67 7.06
C PHE A 142 2.61 -10.49 7.68
N ALA A 143 3.23 -11.35 6.87
CA ALA A 143 4.46 -12.04 7.24
C ALA A 143 5.45 -12.08 6.07
N GLU A 144 6.73 -12.04 6.43
CA GLU A 144 7.83 -12.37 5.54
C GLU A 144 8.67 -13.50 6.12
N TRP A 145 9.14 -14.40 5.26
CA TRP A 145 10.06 -15.46 5.67
C TRP A 145 10.90 -15.94 4.49
N LYS A 146 11.94 -16.71 4.80
CA LYS A 146 12.86 -17.27 3.81
C LYS A 146 12.90 -18.80 3.91
N VAL A 147 12.89 -19.48 2.77
CA VAL A 147 13.09 -20.94 2.65
C VAL A 147 14.13 -21.16 1.55
N GLY A 148 15.34 -21.61 1.92
CA GLY A 148 16.47 -21.63 0.99
C GLY A 148 16.74 -20.25 0.41
N ASN A 149 16.71 -20.12 -0.92
CA ASN A 149 16.89 -18.83 -1.63
C ASN A 149 15.56 -18.12 -1.93
N LEU A 150 14.42 -18.66 -1.49
CA LEU A 150 13.11 -18.08 -1.75
C LEU A 150 12.68 -17.18 -0.59
N LYS A 151 12.43 -15.90 -0.89
CA LYS A 151 11.86 -14.92 0.03
C LYS A 151 10.36 -14.78 -0.24
N TYR A 152 9.55 -15.02 0.78
CA TYR A 152 8.10 -14.98 0.73
C TYR A 152 7.57 -13.71 1.38
N TYR A 153 6.53 -13.14 0.78
CA TYR A 153 5.70 -12.09 1.34
C TYR A 153 4.25 -12.53 1.24
N ALA A 154 3.56 -12.62 2.36
CA ALA A 154 2.19 -13.12 2.38
C ALA A 154 1.31 -12.35 3.35
N VAL A 155 0.02 -12.38 3.04
CA VAL A 155 -1.04 -11.79 3.86
C VAL A 155 -2.14 -12.80 4.16
N SER A 156 -2.83 -12.61 5.27
CA SER A 156 -3.99 -13.39 5.67
C SER A 156 -4.96 -12.54 6.50
N LEU A 157 -6.22 -12.94 6.59
CA LEU A 157 -7.20 -12.33 7.49
C LEU A 157 -7.11 -12.89 8.92
N SER A 158 -6.31 -13.95 9.10
CA SER A 158 -6.04 -14.60 10.38
C SER A 158 -4.51 -14.73 10.58
N PRO A 159 -4.01 -14.95 11.81
CA PRO A 159 -2.58 -15.17 12.03
C PRO A 159 -2.04 -16.32 11.16
N ILE A 160 -0.89 -16.10 10.52
CA ILE A 160 -0.26 -17.10 9.65
C ILE A 160 0.47 -18.12 10.52
N LYS A 161 -0.07 -19.34 10.61
CA LYS A 161 0.42 -20.39 11.51
C LYS A 161 1.92 -20.67 11.34
N GLY A 162 2.65 -20.61 12.46
CA GLY A 162 4.09 -20.90 12.51
C GLY A 162 4.97 -19.83 11.89
N LYS A 163 4.44 -18.62 11.66
CA LYS A 163 5.17 -17.46 11.16
C LYS A 163 4.99 -16.29 12.13
N GLN A 164 6.06 -15.55 12.36
CA GLN A 164 5.96 -14.24 12.97
C GLN A 164 5.21 -13.33 12.00
N CYS A 165 4.09 -12.77 12.47
CA CYS A 165 3.26 -11.88 11.67
C CYS A 165 3.00 -10.57 12.42
N VAL A 166 2.75 -9.52 11.63
CA VAL A 166 2.28 -8.23 12.14
C VAL A 166 0.83 -8.06 11.70
N TYR A 167 -0.07 -7.87 12.65
CA TYR A 167 -1.42 -7.42 12.38
C TYR A 167 -1.39 -5.94 12.02
N ILE A 168 -1.94 -5.62 10.85
CA ILE A 168 -2.15 -4.28 10.32
C ILE A 168 -3.64 -3.99 10.49
N PRO A 169 -4.03 -3.04 11.37
CA PRO A 169 -5.43 -2.68 11.55
C PRO A 169 -5.95 -1.94 10.31
N ALA A 170 -7.27 -1.90 10.15
CA ALA A 170 -7.90 -1.09 9.12
C ALA A 170 -7.50 0.39 9.23
N GLY A 171 -7.41 1.06 8.09
CA GLY A 171 -6.92 2.43 8.03
C GLY A 171 -6.90 2.98 6.61
N GLY A 172 -6.26 4.13 6.44
CA GLY A 172 -6.14 4.76 5.14
C GLY A 172 -5.13 5.90 5.11
N LEU A 173 -4.80 6.33 3.89
CA LEU A 173 -4.00 7.51 3.60
C LEU A 173 -4.70 8.38 2.55
N SER A 174 -4.30 9.64 2.44
CA SER A 174 -4.79 10.58 1.44
C SER A 174 -4.72 9.94 0.07
N ALA A 175 -5.85 9.91 -0.65
CA ALA A 175 -5.89 9.34 -1.99
C ALA A 175 -5.01 10.11 -2.99
N LEU A 176 -4.55 11.31 -2.63
CA LEU A 176 -3.88 12.28 -3.52
C LEU A 176 -2.36 12.08 -3.62
N GLY A 177 -1.77 11.14 -2.87
CA GLY A 177 -0.31 10.97 -2.82
C GLY A 177 0.43 12.11 -2.10
N GLY A 178 -0.30 12.99 -1.42
CA GLY A 178 0.22 14.10 -0.62
C GLY A 178 -0.89 14.70 0.25
N GLY A 179 -0.56 15.71 1.03
CA GLY A 179 -1.50 16.37 1.95
C GLY A 179 -1.87 17.76 1.47
N VAL A 180 -3.13 18.14 1.64
CA VAL A 180 -3.62 19.51 1.41
C VAL A 180 -3.67 20.22 2.76
N MET A 181 -3.31 21.49 2.82
CA MET A 181 -3.43 22.24 4.06
C MET A 181 -4.68 23.11 4.05
N ASP A 182 -5.54 22.95 5.04
CA ASP A 182 -6.47 24.00 5.41
C ASP A 182 -5.67 25.13 6.08
N ARG A 183 -5.41 26.20 5.33
CA ARG A 183 -4.60 27.34 5.80
C ARG A 183 -5.34 28.22 6.81
N THR A 184 -6.67 28.14 6.89
CA THR A 184 -7.47 28.89 7.84
C THR A 184 -7.41 28.23 9.22
N ASN A 185 -7.65 26.92 9.28
CA ASN A 185 -7.68 26.18 10.53
C ASN A 185 -6.32 25.56 10.92
N ASN A 186 -5.34 25.60 10.00
CA ASN A 186 -4.04 24.95 10.13
C ASN A 186 -4.18 23.45 10.42
N ILE A 187 -4.96 22.75 9.57
CA ILE A 187 -5.24 21.32 9.66
C ILE A 187 -4.80 20.64 8.36
N LEU A 188 -4.18 19.46 8.46
CA LEU A 188 -3.83 18.66 7.28
C LEU A 188 -5.07 17.92 6.77
N CYS A 189 -5.30 17.93 5.47
CA CYS A 189 -6.49 17.45 4.80
C CYS A 189 -6.14 16.50 3.66
N SER A 190 -7.15 15.77 3.21
CA SER A 190 -7.20 15.18 1.88
C SER A 190 -8.49 15.64 1.19
N VAL A 191 -8.37 16.67 0.35
CA VAL A 191 -9.52 17.29 -0.32
C VAL A 191 -9.15 17.72 -1.73
N VAL A 192 -10.15 17.82 -2.60
CA VAL A 192 -10.04 18.32 -3.96
C VAL A 192 -10.73 19.68 -3.99
N SER A 193 -9.92 20.74 -3.98
CA SER A 193 -10.44 22.12 -4.00
C SER A 193 -9.41 23.10 -4.55
N ASP A 194 -9.89 24.02 -5.37
CA ASP A 194 -9.13 25.17 -5.88
C ASP A 194 -9.31 26.44 -5.02
N ALA A 195 -10.04 26.34 -3.90
CA ALA A 195 -10.23 27.48 -3.02
C ALA A 195 -8.90 27.95 -2.41
N ALA A 196 -8.74 29.27 -2.27
CA ALA A 196 -7.56 29.91 -1.69
C ALA A 196 -7.20 29.40 -0.26
N GLN A 197 -8.20 28.92 0.48
CA GLN A 197 -8.02 28.28 1.80
C GLN A 197 -7.15 27.02 1.72
N TYR A 198 -7.19 26.30 0.60
CA TYR A 198 -6.50 25.04 0.38
C TYR A 198 -5.26 25.18 -0.52
N ARG A 199 -4.74 26.40 -0.71
CA ARG A 199 -3.58 26.65 -1.57
C ARG A 199 -2.38 25.79 -1.14
N GLY A 200 -1.92 24.99 -2.10
CA GLY A 200 -0.79 24.09 -1.99
C GLY A 200 0.56 24.81 -2.09
N GLY A 201 1.60 24.07 -2.44
CA GLY A 201 2.98 24.57 -2.47
C GLY A 201 3.33 25.32 -1.18
N ASN A 202 4.06 26.44 -1.32
CA ASN A 202 4.41 27.34 -0.22
C ASN A 202 3.34 28.40 0.11
N ASN A 203 2.09 28.25 -0.36
CA ASN A 203 1.00 29.20 -0.14
C ASN A 203 1.24 30.59 -0.78
N ASP A 204 1.81 30.63 -1.98
CA ASP A 204 2.10 31.86 -2.72
C ASP A 204 0.91 32.32 -3.58
N ALA A 205 0.14 33.27 -3.05
CA ALA A 205 -1.02 33.83 -3.74
C ALA A 205 -0.69 34.60 -5.02
N SER A 206 0.57 35.02 -5.22
CA SER A 206 0.97 35.71 -6.46
C SER A 206 0.93 34.79 -7.69
N ARG A 207 0.87 33.48 -7.48
CA ARG A 207 0.79 32.46 -8.55
C ARG A 207 -0.65 32.08 -8.89
N ASP A 208 -1.63 32.51 -8.11
CA ASP A 208 -3.03 32.16 -8.36
C ASP A 208 -3.46 32.66 -9.74
N GLY A 209 -4.17 31.80 -10.50
CA GLY A 209 -4.61 32.11 -11.86
C GLY A 209 -3.51 32.11 -12.93
N THR A 210 -2.26 31.78 -12.57
CA THR A 210 -1.15 31.62 -13.54
C THR A 210 -0.96 30.15 -13.92
N TYR A 211 -0.15 29.87 -14.95
CA TYR A 211 0.28 28.50 -15.28
C TYR A 211 1.11 27.81 -14.17
N ARG A 212 1.52 28.56 -13.14
CA ARG A 212 2.22 28.08 -11.94
C ARG A 212 1.33 28.05 -10.70
N THR A 213 0.00 28.08 -10.89
CA THR A 213 -0.97 28.11 -9.79
C THR A 213 -0.69 27.05 -8.73
N GLN A 214 -0.87 27.43 -7.47
CA GLN A 214 -0.81 26.54 -6.33
C GLN A 214 -2.20 26.18 -5.80
N LEU A 215 -3.26 26.71 -6.41
CA LEU A 215 -4.63 26.29 -6.12
C LEU A 215 -4.84 24.85 -6.61
N GLY A 216 -5.53 24.03 -5.82
CA GLY A 216 -5.74 22.62 -6.16
C GLY A 216 -4.48 21.77 -6.12
N MET A 217 -3.42 22.20 -5.43
CA MET A 217 -2.17 21.46 -5.30
C MET A 217 -1.99 20.93 -3.87
N VAL A 218 -1.22 19.86 -3.71
CA VAL A 218 -0.77 19.44 -2.37
C VAL A 218 0.14 20.50 -1.74
N ALA A 219 0.16 20.59 -0.42
CA ALA A 219 1.01 21.51 0.32
C ALA A 219 2.44 20.97 0.41
N THR A 220 3.42 21.85 0.17
CA THR A 220 4.84 21.56 0.35
C THR A 220 5.55 22.74 1.02
N ASN A 221 6.87 22.69 1.15
CA ASN A 221 7.68 23.73 1.79
C ASN A 221 7.20 24.10 3.21
N MET A 222 6.84 23.07 3.97
CA MET A 222 6.57 23.16 5.40
C MET A 222 7.59 22.29 6.13
N GLN A 223 7.87 22.64 7.38
CA GLN A 223 8.73 21.81 8.23
C GLN A 223 8.14 20.40 8.31
N TYR A 224 8.96 19.38 8.11
CA TYR A 224 8.49 18.00 8.00
C TYR A 224 7.68 17.55 9.23
N ARG A 225 8.09 17.94 10.43
CA ARG A 225 7.35 17.68 11.68
C ARG A 225 5.95 18.33 11.74
N ASN A 226 5.75 19.44 11.05
CA ASN A 226 4.49 20.19 11.12
C ASN A 226 3.35 19.47 10.41
N PHE A 227 3.63 18.62 9.41
CA PHE A 227 2.59 17.80 8.78
C PHE A 227 1.87 16.92 9.82
N SER A 228 2.63 16.23 10.68
CA SER A 228 2.09 15.41 11.77
C SER A 228 1.32 16.26 12.79
N THR A 229 1.89 17.42 13.15
CA THR A 229 1.24 18.38 14.07
C THR A 229 -0.13 18.82 13.55
N TYR A 230 -0.25 19.13 12.26
CA TYR A 230 -1.50 19.57 11.66
C TYR A 230 -2.48 18.43 11.37
N ALA A 231 -1.99 17.21 11.13
CA ALA A 231 -2.84 16.02 10.98
C ALA A 231 -3.52 15.65 12.30
N ARG A 232 -2.76 15.63 13.41
CA ARG A 232 -3.25 15.27 14.74
C ARG A 232 -4.34 16.18 15.29
N LYS A 233 -4.50 17.39 14.74
CA LYS A 233 -5.62 18.28 15.07
C LYS A 233 -7.00 17.71 14.68
N ARG A 234 -7.06 16.69 13.82
CA ARG A 234 -8.29 15.97 13.50
C ARG A 234 -8.76 15.06 14.64
N GLY A 235 -7.88 14.75 15.59
CA GLY A 235 -8.16 13.89 16.72
C GLY A 235 -7.26 12.67 16.76
N GLU A 236 -7.49 11.86 17.79
CA GLU A 236 -6.77 10.62 18.02
C GLU A 236 -6.92 9.64 16.85
N GLY A 237 -5.84 8.93 16.50
CA GLY A 237 -5.82 8.00 15.38
C GLY A 237 -5.46 8.62 14.02
N TRP A 238 -5.38 9.96 13.92
CA TRP A 238 -4.93 10.68 12.73
C TRP A 238 -3.46 11.11 12.82
N ASP A 239 -2.73 10.97 11.72
CA ASP A 239 -1.35 11.48 11.58
C ASP A 239 -1.03 11.76 10.11
N ALA A 240 0.20 12.18 9.81
CA ALA A 240 0.70 12.38 8.46
C ALA A 240 1.62 11.22 8.08
N ASN A 241 1.22 10.44 7.08
CA ASN A 241 1.99 9.35 6.47
C ASN A 241 2.82 8.51 7.45
N TRP A 242 2.14 7.95 8.45
CA TRP A 242 2.76 7.03 9.39
C TRP A 242 3.43 5.87 8.66
N TYR A 243 4.57 5.39 9.18
CA TYR A 243 5.40 4.40 8.49
C TYR A 243 4.64 3.13 8.06
N VAL A 244 3.64 2.74 8.85
CA VAL A 244 2.73 1.62 8.52
C VAL A 244 1.97 1.88 7.23
N ALA A 245 1.47 3.10 6.99
CA ALA A 245 0.68 3.42 5.81
C ALA A 245 1.50 3.28 4.54
N GLN A 246 2.75 3.77 4.57
CA GLN A 246 3.68 3.62 3.45
C GLN A 246 4.04 2.15 3.21
N ALA A 247 4.28 1.38 4.28
CA ALA A 247 4.55 -0.05 4.17
C ALA A 247 3.37 -0.85 3.59
N VAL A 248 2.13 -0.49 3.93
CA VAL A 248 0.93 -1.12 3.35
C VAL A 248 0.88 -0.93 1.84
N VAL A 249 1.17 0.28 1.34
CA VAL A 249 1.23 0.55 -0.11
C VAL A 249 2.28 -0.33 -0.79
N GLU A 250 3.49 -0.40 -0.22
CA GLU A 250 4.60 -1.23 -0.73
C GLU A 250 4.27 -2.73 -0.75
N ILE A 251 3.75 -3.26 0.37
CA ILE A 251 3.44 -4.68 0.56
C ILE A 251 2.30 -5.11 -0.37
N LEU A 252 1.19 -4.38 -0.37
CA LEU A 252 0.01 -4.75 -1.14
C LEU A 252 0.31 -4.66 -2.65
N PHE A 253 1.02 -3.62 -3.10
CA PHE A 253 1.42 -3.53 -4.50
C PHE A 253 2.25 -4.75 -4.91
N MET A 254 3.32 -5.05 -4.16
CA MET A 254 4.24 -6.13 -4.49
C MET A 254 3.53 -7.50 -4.54
N ILE A 255 2.59 -7.74 -3.62
CA ILE A 255 1.84 -9.01 -3.59
C ILE A 255 0.82 -9.08 -4.73
N ILE A 256 0.03 -8.02 -4.94
CA ILE A 256 -1.06 -8.00 -5.92
C ILE A 256 -0.52 -8.06 -7.35
N PHE A 257 0.49 -7.23 -7.67
CA PHE A 257 1.08 -7.14 -9.01
C PHE A 257 2.20 -8.16 -9.25
N GLY A 258 2.76 -8.78 -8.20
CA GLY A 258 3.83 -9.75 -8.35
C GLY A 258 5.15 -9.15 -8.88
N THR A 259 5.36 -7.85 -8.69
CA THR A 259 6.58 -7.13 -9.08
C THR A 259 7.02 -6.19 -7.97
N ARG A 260 8.33 -5.98 -7.84
CA ARG A 260 8.92 -4.95 -6.98
C ARG A 260 9.23 -3.66 -7.73
N ASN A 261 8.96 -3.61 -9.03
CA ASN A 261 9.15 -2.43 -9.85
C ASN A 261 7.80 -1.76 -10.13
N MET A 262 7.45 -0.75 -9.33
CA MET A 262 6.19 -0.03 -9.54
C MET A 262 6.19 0.81 -10.82
N GLN A 263 7.37 1.15 -11.35
CA GLN A 263 7.53 1.88 -12.61
C GLN A 263 7.45 0.98 -13.86
N GLU A 264 7.27 -0.34 -13.69
CA GLU A 264 7.07 -1.24 -14.82
C GLU A 264 5.87 -0.81 -15.68
N ALA A 265 5.91 -1.13 -16.98
CA ALA A 265 4.87 -0.72 -17.91
C ALA A 265 3.48 -1.15 -17.45
N VAL A 266 2.48 -0.29 -17.69
CA VAL A 266 1.08 -0.61 -17.41
C VAL A 266 0.63 -1.74 -18.35
N ILE A 267 0.10 -2.81 -17.75
CA ILE A 267 -0.54 -3.90 -18.48
C ILE A 267 -1.98 -4.01 -18.00
N ALA A 268 -2.93 -3.76 -18.89
CA ALA A 268 -4.36 -3.82 -18.56
C ALA A 268 -4.83 -5.26 -18.33
N GLU A 269 -4.28 -6.20 -19.10
CA GLU A 269 -4.67 -7.60 -19.05
C GLU A 269 -4.08 -8.33 -17.83
N LYS A 270 -4.86 -9.27 -17.30
CA LYS A 270 -4.40 -10.18 -16.25
C LYS A 270 -3.51 -11.29 -16.83
N ASP A 271 -2.68 -11.88 -16.00
CA ASP A 271 -1.92 -13.08 -16.38
C ASP A 271 -2.86 -14.30 -16.53
N SER A 272 -2.31 -15.45 -16.93
CA SER A 272 -3.09 -16.69 -17.11
C SER A 272 -3.74 -17.22 -15.82
N ASN A 273 -3.34 -16.72 -14.64
CA ASN A 273 -3.93 -17.05 -13.35
C ASN A 273 -4.96 -16.00 -12.90
N GLY A 274 -5.24 -14.99 -13.73
CA GLY A 274 -6.14 -13.87 -13.43
C GLY A 274 -5.54 -12.83 -12.49
N LEU A 275 -4.21 -12.80 -12.32
CA LEU A 275 -3.50 -11.89 -11.42
C LEU A 275 -3.06 -10.62 -12.15
N TYR A 276 -2.91 -9.52 -11.40
CA TYR A 276 -2.33 -8.29 -11.94
C TYR A 276 -0.87 -8.53 -12.34
N GLN A 277 -0.40 -7.81 -13.36
CA GLN A 277 0.96 -7.88 -13.88
C GLN A 277 1.40 -6.48 -14.38
N GLY A 278 2.69 -6.33 -14.68
CA GLY A 278 3.27 -5.03 -15.02
C GLY A 278 3.36 -4.12 -13.81
N GLY A 279 3.35 -2.80 -14.04
CA GLY A 279 3.36 -1.78 -13.00
C GLY A 279 2.36 -0.66 -13.27
N LEU A 280 2.68 0.54 -12.81
CA LEU A 280 1.86 1.74 -12.94
C LEU A 280 2.46 2.76 -13.94
N GLY A 281 3.43 2.33 -14.75
CA GLY A 281 4.19 3.20 -15.65
C GLY A 281 5.15 4.12 -14.90
N SER A 282 5.87 4.99 -15.61
CA SER A 282 6.83 5.90 -14.96
C SER A 282 6.17 7.00 -14.11
N GLY A 283 4.86 7.21 -14.22
CA GLY A 283 4.19 8.32 -13.56
C GLY A 283 4.84 9.67 -13.89
N THR A 284 4.87 10.58 -12.91
CA THR A 284 5.39 11.94 -13.07
C THR A 284 6.90 12.04 -12.88
N THR A 285 7.69 10.96 -12.98
CA THR A 285 9.11 10.96 -12.57
C THR A 285 10.06 11.58 -13.59
N ASN A 286 9.56 11.92 -14.78
CA ASN A 286 10.35 12.41 -15.91
C ASN A 286 10.05 13.87 -16.27
N MET A 287 9.66 14.70 -15.30
CA MET A 287 9.34 16.11 -15.58
C MET A 287 10.61 16.89 -15.98
N PRO A 288 10.64 17.48 -17.18
CA PRO A 288 11.74 18.33 -17.60
C PRO A 288 11.65 19.72 -16.96
N ASN A 289 12.80 20.31 -16.62
CA ASN A 289 12.92 21.68 -16.14
C ASN A 289 11.93 22.04 -15.01
N TRP A 290 11.80 21.16 -14.02
CA TRP A 290 10.87 21.34 -12.89
C TRP A 290 11.18 22.60 -12.05
N ASP A 291 12.42 23.08 -12.11
CA ASP A 291 12.86 24.35 -11.56
C ASP A 291 12.04 25.55 -12.06
N GLN A 292 11.47 25.47 -13.27
CA GLN A 292 10.57 26.51 -13.80
C GLN A 292 9.32 26.69 -12.95
N TRP A 293 8.87 25.66 -12.21
CA TRP A 293 7.78 25.76 -11.23
C TRP A 293 8.29 26.02 -9.81
N GLY A 294 9.60 26.18 -9.60
CA GLY A 294 10.22 26.27 -8.28
C GLY A 294 10.23 24.93 -7.54
N TYR A 295 10.18 23.82 -8.28
CA TYR A 295 10.05 22.45 -7.74
C TYR A 295 8.77 22.19 -6.92
N TYR A 296 7.76 23.05 -7.03
CA TYR A 296 6.45 22.85 -6.41
C TYR A 296 5.63 21.80 -7.17
N PRO A 297 4.56 21.25 -6.56
CA PRO A 297 3.66 20.32 -7.26
C PRO A 297 3.09 20.90 -8.55
N VAL A 298 3.04 20.07 -9.60
CA VAL A 298 2.63 20.47 -10.96
C VAL A 298 1.37 19.76 -11.46
N VAL A 299 0.90 18.75 -10.73
CA VAL A 299 -0.30 17.98 -11.02
C VAL A 299 -1.33 18.32 -9.93
N PRO A 300 -2.54 18.77 -10.30
CA PRO A 300 -3.56 19.14 -9.33
C PRO A 300 -4.19 17.90 -8.69
N THR A 301 -4.77 18.09 -7.51
CA THR A 301 -5.46 17.06 -6.73
C THR A 301 -6.68 16.48 -7.45
N SER A 302 -7.19 17.15 -8.48
CA SER A 302 -8.29 16.69 -9.31
C SER A 302 -7.90 15.67 -10.37
N ALA A 303 -6.62 15.54 -10.70
CA ALA A 303 -6.15 14.63 -11.75
C ALA A 303 -6.18 13.16 -11.29
N GLY A 304 -6.58 12.24 -12.17
CA GLY A 304 -6.65 10.81 -11.86
C GLY A 304 -7.89 10.39 -11.08
N ILE A 305 -8.83 11.30 -10.82
CA ILE A 305 -10.12 10.96 -10.19
C ILE A 305 -10.98 10.12 -11.13
N GLU A 306 -10.87 10.37 -12.44
CA GLU A 306 -11.60 9.68 -13.50
C GLU A 306 -11.29 8.18 -13.59
N LEU A 307 -10.19 7.72 -12.98
CA LEU A 307 -9.84 6.29 -12.93
C LEU A 307 -10.56 5.53 -11.82
N GLY A 308 -11.28 6.20 -10.92
CA GLY A 308 -11.97 5.54 -9.81
C GLY A 308 -11.01 4.71 -8.96
N ASP A 309 -11.46 3.53 -8.54
CA ASP A 309 -10.67 2.50 -7.87
C ASP A 309 -9.89 1.61 -8.86
N GLY A 310 -9.72 2.07 -10.10
CA GLY A 310 -8.93 1.38 -11.10
C GLY A 310 -7.42 1.39 -10.81
N CYS A 311 -6.68 0.72 -11.69
CA CYS A 311 -5.21 0.72 -11.70
C CYS A 311 -4.69 1.17 -13.07
N GLY A 312 -3.54 1.83 -13.10
CA GLY A 312 -2.88 2.25 -14.34
C GLY A 312 -2.42 3.70 -14.27
N GLU A 313 -2.53 4.43 -15.37
CA GLU A 313 -2.17 5.84 -15.43
C GLU A 313 -3.13 6.65 -16.30
N THR A 314 -3.34 7.92 -15.94
CA THR A 314 -3.96 8.94 -16.80
C THR A 314 -2.94 10.03 -17.14
N THR A 315 -3.29 10.97 -18.00
CA THR A 315 -2.40 12.06 -18.43
C THR A 315 -2.97 13.42 -18.06
N PHE A 316 -2.18 14.22 -17.34
CA PHE A 316 -2.43 15.63 -17.09
C PHE A 316 -1.42 16.48 -17.87
N ASN A 317 -1.91 17.42 -18.67
CA ASN A 317 -1.04 18.29 -19.46
C ASN A 317 -0.62 19.52 -18.65
N VAL A 318 0.65 19.56 -18.26
CA VAL A 318 1.28 20.73 -17.66
C VAL A 318 1.59 21.72 -18.79
N LEU A 319 1.00 22.92 -18.72
CA LEU A 319 1.10 23.95 -19.76
C LEU A 319 2.06 25.08 -19.36
N LYS A 320 2.61 25.77 -20.35
CA LYS A 320 3.38 27.01 -20.17
C LYS A 320 2.45 28.22 -20.12
N GLU A 321 3.03 29.40 -19.89
CA GLU A 321 2.32 30.68 -19.89
C GLU A 321 1.56 30.97 -21.19
N ASP A 322 2.15 30.61 -22.33
CA ASP A 322 1.56 30.78 -23.65
C ASP A 322 0.51 29.71 -24.01
N GLY A 323 0.18 28.81 -23.06
CA GLY A 323 -0.76 27.71 -23.24
C GLY A 323 -0.19 26.49 -23.99
N SER A 324 1.07 26.53 -24.44
CA SER A 324 1.71 25.39 -25.07
C SER A 324 2.02 24.27 -24.06
N LEU A 325 2.06 23.02 -24.53
CA LEU A 325 2.40 21.88 -23.70
C LEU A 325 3.85 21.95 -23.23
N HIS A 326 4.06 21.87 -21.90
CA HIS A 326 5.40 21.66 -21.31
C HIS A 326 5.67 20.18 -21.08
N TYR A 327 4.74 19.50 -20.43
CA TYR A 327 4.90 18.11 -20.04
C TYR A 327 3.55 17.39 -19.95
N ALA A 328 3.43 16.25 -20.65
CA ALA A 328 2.31 15.33 -20.49
C ALA A 328 2.56 14.43 -19.28
N ALA A 329 2.23 14.94 -18.08
CA ALA A 329 2.47 14.25 -16.83
C ALA A 329 1.57 13.02 -16.69
N LYS A 330 2.17 11.85 -16.47
CA LYS A 330 1.42 10.66 -16.11
C LYS A 330 1.08 10.67 -14.63
N VAL A 331 -0.15 10.30 -14.32
CA VAL A 331 -0.68 10.16 -12.95
C VAL A 331 -0.91 8.68 -12.69
N PRO A 332 0.02 8.00 -11.98
CA PRO A 332 -0.13 6.59 -11.65
C PRO A 332 -1.19 6.41 -10.56
N VAL A 333 -2.04 5.40 -10.71
CA VAL A 333 -3.15 5.09 -9.80
C VAL A 333 -3.09 3.63 -9.37
N PHE A 334 -3.12 3.38 -8.07
CA PHE A 334 -3.16 2.05 -7.44
C PHE A 334 -4.46 1.89 -6.65
N PHE A 335 -5.47 1.26 -7.25
CA PHE A 335 -6.81 1.14 -6.68
C PHE A 335 -7.35 2.48 -6.15
N GLY A 336 -7.23 3.55 -6.93
CA GLY A 336 -7.65 4.90 -6.52
C GLY A 336 -6.64 5.74 -5.74
N LEU A 337 -5.53 5.18 -5.24
CA LEU A 337 -4.40 5.96 -4.71
C LEU A 337 -3.60 6.60 -5.86
N LYS A 338 -3.61 7.92 -5.98
CA LYS A 338 -2.82 8.67 -6.97
C LYS A 338 -1.41 8.86 -6.44
N HIS A 339 -0.46 8.88 -7.37
CA HIS A 339 0.95 9.16 -7.07
C HIS A 339 1.49 8.35 -5.88
N PRO A 340 1.34 7.00 -5.84
CA PRO A 340 1.99 6.19 -4.80
C PRO A 340 3.51 6.43 -4.78
N PHE A 341 4.08 6.82 -5.91
CA PHE A 341 5.44 7.33 -6.09
C PHE A 341 5.45 8.47 -7.11
N GLY A 342 6.61 9.09 -7.26
CA GLY A 342 6.80 10.23 -8.14
C GLY A 342 6.00 11.46 -7.69
N HIS A 343 6.07 12.50 -8.53
CA HIS A 343 5.49 13.83 -8.29
C HIS A 343 6.17 14.58 -7.13
N ILE A 344 6.00 14.13 -5.89
CA ILE A 344 6.50 14.78 -4.68
C ILE A 344 6.97 13.71 -3.69
N TRP A 345 8.08 13.99 -3.00
CA TRP A 345 8.54 13.16 -1.89
C TRP A 345 7.53 13.15 -0.74
N LYS A 346 7.32 11.98 -0.17
CA LYS A 346 6.43 11.78 0.97
C LYS A 346 7.25 11.64 2.24
N ILE A 347 7.18 12.58 3.17
CA ILE A 347 7.75 12.38 4.50
C ILE A 347 7.04 11.20 5.17
N VAL A 348 7.79 10.27 5.76
CA VAL A 348 7.28 9.12 6.50
C VAL A 348 7.51 9.36 7.99
N ARG A 349 6.43 9.32 8.78
CA ARG A 349 6.44 9.68 10.21
C ARG A 349 6.40 8.44 11.10
N GLY A 350 6.83 8.58 12.35
CA GLY A 350 6.92 7.45 13.29
C GLY A 350 8.15 6.57 13.07
N LEU A 351 9.10 7.03 12.27
CA LEU A 351 10.34 6.34 11.97
C LEU A 351 11.50 7.33 12.02
N ILE A 352 12.59 6.94 12.69
CA ILE A 352 13.81 7.73 12.79
C ILE A 352 14.98 6.87 12.32
N ASP A 353 15.80 7.40 11.43
CA ASP A 353 17.13 6.86 11.14
C ASP A 353 18.16 7.63 12.00
N ASN A 354 18.74 6.93 12.98
CA ASN A 354 19.78 7.48 13.85
C ASN A 354 21.15 7.25 13.20
N VAL A 355 21.64 8.28 12.52
CA VAL A 355 22.93 8.24 11.85
C VAL A 355 24.05 8.50 12.86
N GLY A 356 24.60 7.43 13.40
CA GLY A 356 25.73 7.45 14.34
C GLY A 356 27.10 7.45 13.63
N ASP A 357 28.17 7.36 14.43
CA ASP A 357 29.53 7.42 13.91
C ASP A 357 29.90 6.22 13.04
N GLU A 358 29.50 5.02 13.45
CA GLU A 358 29.86 3.75 12.79
C GLU A 358 28.68 3.11 12.03
N LYS A 359 27.45 3.34 12.49
CA LYS A 359 26.23 2.70 11.98
C LYS A 359 25.07 3.68 11.88
N SER A 360 24.14 3.38 11.00
CA SER A 360 22.85 4.06 10.89
C SER A 360 21.76 3.08 11.35
N GLU A 361 21.14 3.37 12.49
CA GLU A 361 20.17 2.49 13.14
C GLU A 361 18.76 3.06 13.01
N VAL A 362 17.84 2.26 12.47
CA VAL A 362 16.45 2.68 12.32
C VAL A 362 15.64 2.28 13.54
N TYR A 363 14.81 3.22 13.98
CA TYR A 363 13.86 3.07 15.06
C TYR A 363 12.45 3.40 14.58
N VAL A 364 11.46 2.69 15.10
CA VAL A 364 10.03 3.00 14.88
C VAL A 364 9.34 3.30 16.20
N ALA A 365 8.37 4.21 16.15
CA ALA A 365 7.49 4.49 17.27
C ALA A 365 6.51 3.33 17.46
N PRO A 366 6.29 2.87 18.71
CA PRO A 366 5.42 1.71 18.98
C PRO A 366 3.94 2.02 18.80
N SER A 367 3.56 3.30 18.79
CA SER A 367 2.17 3.73 18.75
C SER A 367 2.00 5.06 18.01
N LEU A 368 1.04 5.08 17.09
CA LEU A 368 0.56 6.32 16.48
C LEU A 368 -0.21 7.16 17.52
N TYR A 369 -0.98 6.51 18.38
CA TYR A 369 -1.86 7.14 19.37
C TYR A 369 -1.07 7.91 20.42
N ALA A 370 0.00 7.30 20.95
CA ALA A 370 0.89 7.97 21.91
C ALA A 370 1.75 9.07 21.26
N GLY A 371 2.00 8.96 19.94
CA GLY A 371 2.97 9.80 19.25
C GLY A 371 4.41 9.53 19.67
N TYR A 372 5.31 10.41 19.22
CA TYR A 372 6.75 10.29 19.50
C TYR A 372 7.45 11.65 19.38
N ASP A 373 8.66 11.73 19.92
CA ASP A 373 9.55 12.89 19.77
C ASP A 373 10.58 12.62 18.67
N ASP A 374 10.56 13.42 17.59
CA ASP A 374 11.55 13.33 16.50
C ASP A 374 12.98 13.65 16.92
N ASN A 375 13.18 14.22 18.10
CA ASN A 375 14.49 14.63 18.59
C ASN A 375 15.10 13.60 19.55
N SER A 376 14.45 12.44 19.73
CA SER A 376 14.88 11.38 20.63
C SER A 376 14.56 9.99 20.10
N ILE A 377 15.41 9.01 20.42
CA ILE A 377 15.13 7.59 20.20
C ILE A 377 14.54 6.90 21.44
N SER A 378 14.35 7.65 22.54
CA SER A 378 13.82 7.11 23.79
C SER A 378 12.39 6.60 23.59
N GLY A 379 12.14 5.36 24.01
CA GLY A 379 10.84 4.70 23.87
C GLY A 379 10.53 4.20 22.45
N LEU A 380 11.46 4.35 21.49
CA LEU A 380 11.33 3.77 20.16
C LEU A 380 11.93 2.35 20.12
N ILE A 381 11.51 1.56 19.14
CA ILE A 381 11.96 0.19 18.93
C ILE A 381 12.98 0.17 17.80
N LYS A 382 14.22 -0.29 18.05
CA LYS A 382 15.21 -0.53 16.98
C LYS A 382 14.72 -1.66 16.08
N VAL A 383 14.73 -1.45 14.77
CA VAL A 383 14.17 -2.40 13.78
C VAL A 383 15.19 -2.95 12.79
N CYS A 384 16.16 -2.15 12.37
CA CYS A 384 17.21 -2.58 11.44
C CYS A 384 18.37 -1.59 11.42
N GLU A 385 19.40 -1.93 10.65
CA GLU A 385 20.47 -1.02 10.26
C GLU A 385 20.39 -0.81 8.74
N VAL A 386 20.66 0.41 8.30
CA VAL A 386 20.65 0.77 6.87
C VAL A 386 22.08 0.88 6.34
N PRO A 387 22.30 0.67 5.03
CA PRO A 387 23.60 0.91 4.41
C PRO A 387 24.09 2.35 4.62
N ARG A 388 25.41 2.54 4.64
CA ARG A 388 26.05 3.86 4.77
C ARG A 388 26.66 4.37 3.47
N THR A 389 26.07 3.90 2.38
CA THR A 389 26.35 4.33 1.01
C THR A 389 25.02 4.34 0.26
N SER A 390 24.81 5.38 -0.53
CA SER A 390 23.66 5.48 -1.43
C SER A 390 23.75 4.47 -2.59
N GLY A 391 22.60 3.98 -3.07
CA GLY A 391 22.56 3.01 -4.17
C GLY A 391 21.19 2.39 -4.41
N TYR A 392 21.04 1.64 -5.51
CA TYR A 392 19.83 0.89 -5.78
C TYR A 392 19.61 -0.23 -4.76
N ILE A 393 18.38 -0.34 -4.29
CA ILE A 393 17.97 -1.20 -3.19
C ILE A 393 17.93 -2.67 -3.64
N LYS A 394 18.68 -3.51 -2.93
CA LYS A 394 18.72 -4.96 -3.15
C LYS A 394 17.83 -5.70 -2.14
N GLN A 395 17.86 -5.28 -0.88
CA GLN A 395 17.02 -5.85 0.18
C GLN A 395 16.41 -4.76 1.07
N LYS A 396 15.24 -5.08 1.64
CA LYS A 396 14.53 -4.26 2.63
C LYS A 396 14.12 -5.13 3.81
N SER A 397 14.07 -4.52 5.00
CA SER A 397 13.43 -5.08 6.17
C SER A 397 11.98 -4.61 6.24
N TYR A 398 11.06 -5.54 6.50
CA TYR A 398 9.69 -5.23 6.91
C TYR A 398 9.45 -5.64 8.36
N TYR A 399 10.52 -5.86 9.15
CA TYR A 399 10.39 -6.07 10.59
C TYR A 399 9.70 -4.86 11.21
N LEU A 400 8.59 -5.12 11.91
CA LEU A 400 7.69 -4.08 12.41
C LEU A 400 7.27 -3.06 11.35
N LEU A 401 7.15 -3.49 10.08
CA LEU A 401 6.69 -2.68 8.95
C LEU A 401 7.55 -1.44 8.66
N CYS A 402 8.82 -1.41 9.08
CA CYS A 402 9.68 -0.23 8.87
C CYS A 402 9.95 0.09 7.39
N ALA A 403 9.93 -0.96 6.53
CA ALA A 403 10.13 -0.87 5.09
C ALA A 403 11.41 -0.11 4.71
N MET A 404 12.51 -0.36 5.43
CA MET A 404 13.80 0.31 5.22
C MET A 404 14.80 -0.56 4.46
N PRO A 405 15.67 0.02 3.61
CA PRO A 405 16.73 -0.73 2.93
C PRO A 405 17.74 -1.34 3.89
N THR A 406 18.15 -2.58 3.65
CA THR A 406 19.20 -3.27 4.43
C THR A 406 20.40 -3.69 3.59
N GLU A 407 20.26 -3.69 2.26
CA GLU A 407 21.35 -3.96 1.33
C GLU A 407 21.14 -3.14 0.04
N ILE A 408 22.23 -2.56 -0.48
CA ILE A 408 22.30 -1.90 -1.79
C ILE A 408 23.15 -2.73 -2.76
N GLY A 409 23.22 -2.30 -4.02
CA GLY A 409 24.00 -2.95 -5.08
C GLY A 409 23.15 -3.59 -6.16
N ALA A 410 21.86 -3.23 -6.23
CA ALA A 410 20.98 -3.55 -7.34
C ALA A 410 21.16 -2.54 -8.51
N THR A 411 20.17 -2.48 -9.39
CA THR A 411 20.08 -1.53 -10.51
C THR A 411 18.62 -1.07 -10.64
N ALA A 412 18.36 -0.08 -11.50
CA ALA A 412 17.02 0.32 -11.90
C ALA A 412 16.15 -0.81 -12.51
N SER A 413 16.72 -1.99 -12.77
CA SER A 413 16.06 -3.13 -13.40
C SER A 413 16.28 -4.45 -12.65
N THR A 414 16.73 -4.41 -11.40
CA THR A 414 16.93 -5.61 -10.57
C THR A 414 16.46 -5.38 -9.13
N TYR A 415 16.01 -6.45 -8.46
CA TYR A 415 15.53 -6.42 -7.08
C TYR A 415 14.38 -5.43 -6.83
N PHE A 416 14.61 -4.31 -6.12
CA PHE A 416 13.55 -3.33 -5.83
C PHE A 416 13.49 -2.18 -6.84
N CYS A 417 14.44 -2.08 -7.77
CA CYS A 417 14.51 -1.04 -8.81
C CYS A 417 14.64 0.41 -8.32
N ASP A 418 14.33 0.69 -7.06
CA ASP A 418 14.31 2.03 -6.49
C ASP A 418 15.62 2.34 -5.76
N TYR A 419 15.90 3.63 -5.59
CA TYR A 419 17.16 4.10 -5.02
C TYR A 419 17.04 4.44 -3.52
N PHE A 420 18.15 4.27 -2.81
CA PHE A 420 18.34 4.70 -1.43
C PHE A 420 19.36 5.82 -1.36
N TRP A 421 18.95 6.96 -0.81
CA TRP A 421 19.80 8.12 -0.56
C TRP A 421 20.08 8.27 0.94
N GLU A 422 21.35 8.43 1.26
CA GLU A 422 21.86 8.73 2.60
C GLU A 422 23.09 9.65 2.50
N ASN A 423 23.42 10.32 3.60
CA ASN A 423 24.56 11.25 3.68
C ASN A 423 25.40 11.07 4.96
N SER A 424 25.43 9.86 5.49
CA SER A 424 26.08 9.52 6.75
C SER A 424 27.58 9.78 6.76
N ALA A 425 28.24 9.90 5.60
CA ALA A 425 29.65 10.30 5.52
C ALA A 425 29.88 11.76 5.95
N SER A 426 28.93 12.66 5.67
CA SER A 426 29.07 14.11 5.89
C SER A 426 28.15 14.67 6.98
N SER A 427 27.12 13.93 7.38
CA SER A 427 26.15 14.37 8.39
C SER A 427 25.77 13.25 9.35
N LYS A 428 25.57 13.59 10.62
CA LYS A 428 25.20 12.67 11.71
C LYS A 428 23.94 13.16 12.44
N GLY A 429 23.31 12.31 13.24
CA GLY A 429 22.14 12.63 14.04
C GLY A 429 20.84 12.04 13.49
N LEU A 430 19.71 12.48 14.05
CA LEU A 430 18.40 11.91 13.76
C LEU A 430 17.85 12.41 12.44
N ARG A 431 17.51 11.46 11.56
CA ARG A 431 16.98 11.69 10.23
C ARG A 431 15.61 11.06 10.08
N VAL A 432 14.85 11.62 9.15
CA VAL A 432 13.55 11.09 8.76
C VAL A 432 13.66 10.37 7.43
N ARG A 433 12.70 9.48 7.15
CA ARG A 433 12.57 8.84 5.84
C ARG A 433 11.68 9.69 4.93
N LEU A 434 12.11 9.98 3.72
CA LEU A 434 11.24 10.35 2.61
C LEU A 434 11.06 9.14 1.67
N SER A 435 9.87 8.99 1.07
CA SER A 435 9.52 7.91 0.14
C SER A 435 8.99 8.45 -1.19
N GLY A 436 9.12 7.67 -2.27
CA GLY A 436 8.43 7.90 -3.54
C GLY A 436 9.24 8.64 -4.61
N ALA A 437 10.21 9.47 -4.22
CA ALA A 437 10.91 10.44 -5.06
C ALA A 437 10.03 11.55 -5.67
N GLY A 438 10.69 12.59 -6.19
CA GLY A 438 10.04 13.75 -6.81
C GLY A 438 9.77 13.59 -8.32
N ALA A 439 9.21 14.65 -8.93
CA ALA A 439 8.82 14.66 -10.34
C ALA A 439 9.98 14.54 -11.34
N SER A 440 11.23 14.65 -10.90
CA SER A 440 12.42 14.49 -11.75
C SER A 440 13.32 13.34 -11.28
N GLY A 441 12.76 12.38 -10.52
CA GLY A 441 13.52 11.25 -9.97
C GLY A 441 13.92 10.18 -11.00
N GLY A 442 13.31 10.19 -12.19
CA GLY A 442 13.57 9.22 -13.25
C GLY A 442 13.48 7.78 -12.76
N THR A 443 14.49 6.97 -13.11
CA THR A 443 14.58 5.55 -12.74
C THR A 443 14.88 5.30 -11.28
N ASP A 444 15.27 6.31 -10.51
CA ASP A 444 15.57 6.16 -9.08
C ASP A 444 14.29 6.17 -8.23
N ALA A 445 13.20 6.63 -8.81
CA ALA A 445 11.90 6.77 -8.17
C ALA A 445 11.14 5.45 -8.06
N GLY A 446 10.20 5.40 -7.12
CA GLY A 446 9.29 4.28 -6.90
C GLY A 446 8.84 4.25 -5.44
N ALA A 447 7.85 3.44 -5.10
CA ALA A 447 7.29 3.45 -3.75
C ALA A 447 8.29 2.93 -2.68
N PHE A 448 9.25 2.12 -3.10
CA PHE A 448 10.28 1.55 -2.22
C PHE A 448 11.48 2.48 -2.03
N ALA A 449 11.60 3.52 -2.87
CA ALA A 449 12.61 4.57 -2.78
C ALA A 449 12.65 5.17 -1.36
N ALA A 450 13.85 5.43 -0.85
CA ALA A 450 14.04 5.93 0.50
C ALA A 450 15.15 6.98 0.55
N TYR A 451 14.88 8.11 1.21
CA TYR A 451 15.85 9.20 1.39
C TYR A 451 15.95 9.55 2.86
N THR A 452 17.17 9.61 3.40
CA THR A 452 17.44 9.76 4.85
C THR A 452 18.42 10.89 5.18
N ASN A 453 18.56 11.89 4.30
CA ASN A 453 19.54 12.96 4.55
C ASN A 453 19.02 14.06 5.49
N ASP A 454 17.71 14.19 5.61
CA ASP A 454 17.08 15.35 6.23
C ASP A 454 16.67 15.09 7.68
N ALA A 455 16.77 16.12 8.51
CA ALA A 455 16.20 16.14 9.85
C ALA A 455 14.71 16.56 9.79
N ALA A 456 13.95 16.27 10.85
CA ALA A 456 12.53 16.64 10.93
C ALA A 456 12.24 18.17 10.93
N SER A 457 13.27 19.01 11.08
CA SER A 457 13.17 20.47 11.03
C SER A 457 13.29 21.06 9.62
N VAL A 458 13.68 20.26 8.62
CA VAL A 458 13.85 20.70 7.22
C VAL A 458 12.48 21.04 6.61
N SER A 459 12.48 22.02 5.70
CA SER A 459 11.35 22.34 4.82
C SER A 459 11.85 22.26 3.37
N SER A 460 11.03 21.73 2.46
CA SER A 460 11.42 21.56 1.07
C SER A 460 10.23 21.71 0.13
N ALA A 461 10.43 22.38 -1.01
CA ALA A 461 9.42 22.55 -2.05
C ALA A 461 8.94 21.22 -2.66
N VAL A 462 9.78 20.19 -2.59
CA VAL A 462 9.53 18.86 -3.18
C VAL A 462 8.99 17.84 -2.19
N VAL A 463 8.59 18.24 -0.97
CA VAL A 463 8.13 17.31 0.07
C VAL A 463 6.74 17.67 0.58
N SER A 464 5.87 16.67 0.63
CA SER A 464 4.55 16.69 1.26
C SER A 464 4.38 15.49 2.18
N ALA A 465 3.25 15.40 2.88
CA ALA A 465 2.86 14.22 3.64
C ALA A 465 1.38 13.90 3.39
N PRO A 466 1.02 12.72 2.87
CA PRO A 466 -0.39 12.34 2.85
C PRO A 466 -0.94 12.25 4.28
N LEU A 467 -2.14 12.80 4.49
CA LEU A 467 -2.92 12.53 5.71
C LEU A 467 -3.12 11.02 5.86
N CYS A 468 -3.14 10.46 7.06
CA CYS A 468 -3.44 9.06 7.30
C CYS A 468 -4.17 8.84 8.62
N PHE A 469 -4.80 7.68 8.76
CA PHE A 469 -5.43 7.25 10.00
C PHE A 469 -5.43 5.73 10.13
N PHE A 470 -5.57 5.24 11.36
CA PHE A 470 -5.68 3.82 11.69
C PHE A 470 -6.75 3.62 12.77
N ASP A 471 -7.38 2.45 12.78
CA ASP A 471 -8.37 2.08 13.81
C ASP A 471 -7.72 1.62 15.13
N ALA A 472 -6.47 1.16 15.07
CA ALA A 472 -5.66 0.77 16.21
C ALA A 472 -4.17 0.87 15.84
N ASP A 473 -3.27 0.53 16.79
CA ASP A 473 -1.86 0.32 16.48
C ASP A 473 -1.62 -1.08 15.88
N PRO A 474 -0.58 -1.25 15.04
CA PRO A 474 -0.18 -2.58 14.58
C PRO A 474 0.31 -3.44 15.75
N VAL A 475 0.01 -4.74 15.70
CA VAL A 475 0.35 -5.69 16.78
C VAL A 475 1.19 -6.82 16.21
N MET A 476 2.34 -7.11 16.82
CA MET A 476 3.07 -8.34 16.50
C MET A 476 2.42 -9.53 17.19
N SER A 477 2.08 -10.55 16.41
CA SER A 477 1.73 -11.87 16.92
C SER A 477 2.99 -12.74 16.99
N ALA A 478 3.11 -13.49 18.10
CA ALA A 478 4.20 -14.41 18.37
C ALA A 478 4.15 -15.67 17.48
#